data_AF-A0A973GMG2-F1
#
_entry.id   AF-A0A973GMG2-F1
#
_cell.length_a   1.000
_cell.length_b   1.000
_cell.length_c   1.000
_cell.angle_alpha   90.00
_cell.angle_beta   90.00
_cell.angle_gamma   90.00
#
_symmetry.space_group_name_H-M   'P 1'
#
loop_
_entity.id
_entity.type
_entity.pdbx_description
1 polymer ?
#
loop_
_entity_poly.entity_id
_entity_poly.type
_entity_poly.pdbx_seq_one_letter_code
_entity_poly.pdbx_strand_id
1 'polypeptide(L)'
;MPLIEQKKHVAHEPRNPNQIHRESLSVNEKIALKATEIFGSMPVFYLFFVWALLPLLPVMAHFQPTILYVSAGIIQLVALPLIIVGQNLQARHSEIRAEEEFRTTNSSYRDIEHILAHLDAQDEEILKQSKLLKQITDKLGIK
;
A
#
# COMPACT_ATOMS: atom_id res chain seq x y z
N MET A 1 22.57 -40.14 4.69
CA MET A 1 21.68 -39.03 5.09
C MET A 1 21.84 -37.95 4.04
N PRO A 2 20.96 -37.89 3.01
CA PRO A 2 21.07 -36.80 2.05
C PRO A 2 20.56 -35.55 2.78
N LEU A 3 21.47 -34.60 2.97
CA LEU A 3 21.14 -33.24 3.33
C LEU A 3 20.14 -32.77 2.28
N ILE A 4 18.90 -32.56 2.71
CA ILE A 4 17.85 -31.97 1.86
C ILE A 4 18.47 -30.73 1.27
N GLU A 5 18.55 -30.70 -0.05
CA GLU A 5 18.94 -29.54 -0.83
C GLU A 5 17.98 -28.43 -0.43
N GLN A 6 18.40 -27.61 0.54
CA GLN A 6 17.72 -26.37 0.90
C GLN A 6 17.79 -25.51 -0.35
N LYS A 7 16.79 -25.66 -1.20
CA LYS A 7 16.53 -24.75 -2.29
C LYS A 7 16.31 -23.41 -1.61
N LYS A 8 17.38 -22.60 -1.58
CA LYS A 8 17.49 -21.34 -0.87
C LYS A 8 16.16 -20.62 -0.94
N HIS A 9 15.41 -20.61 0.16
CA HIS A 9 14.18 -19.82 0.25
C HIS A 9 14.61 -18.37 0.08
N VAL A 10 14.37 -17.82 -1.11
CA VAL A 10 14.57 -16.40 -1.35
C VAL A 10 13.35 -15.73 -0.75
N ALA A 11 13.45 -15.36 0.53
CA ALA A 11 12.45 -14.54 1.19
C ALA A 11 12.22 -13.28 0.35
N HIS A 12 10.96 -12.89 0.15
CA HIS A 12 10.64 -11.62 -0.51
C HIS A 12 11.21 -10.49 0.34
N GLU A 13 12.16 -9.72 -0.21
CA GLU A 13 12.64 -8.52 0.46
C GLU A 13 11.58 -7.42 0.30
N PRO A 14 10.96 -6.94 1.39
CA PRO A 14 9.91 -5.95 1.30
C PRO A 14 10.49 -4.65 0.71
N ARG A 15 10.04 -4.31 -0.51
CA ARG A 15 10.40 -3.06 -1.16
C ARG A 15 9.46 -1.97 -0.71
N ASN A 16 9.96 -0.76 -0.50
CA ASN A 16 9.13 0.34 -0.07
C ASN A 16 8.24 0.83 -1.23
N PRO A 17 6.89 0.66 -1.17
CA PRO A 17 6.00 1.05 -2.26
C PRO A 17 6.03 2.55 -2.54
N ASN A 18 6.40 3.37 -1.54
CA ASN A 18 6.52 4.82 -1.70
C ASN A 18 7.74 5.21 -2.54
N GLN A 19 8.83 4.44 -2.49
CA GLN A 19 10.01 4.67 -3.33
C GLN A 19 9.70 4.30 -4.78
N ILE A 20 9.12 3.11 -5.00
CA ILE A 20 8.71 2.64 -6.33
C ILE A 20 7.74 3.64 -6.99
N HIS A 21 6.74 4.11 -6.24
CA HIS A 21 5.82 5.11 -6.76
C HIS A 21 6.54 6.40 -7.14
N ARG A 22 7.37 6.96 -6.25
CA ARG A 22 8.07 8.24 -6.48
C ARG A 22 9.06 8.19 -7.65
N GLU A 23 9.70 7.05 -7.88
CA GLU A 23 10.60 6.80 -9.01
C GLU A 23 9.83 6.68 -10.34
N SER A 24 8.59 6.19 -10.29
CA SER A 24 7.73 6.01 -11.46
C SER A 24 7.05 7.29 -11.97
N LEU A 25 7.19 8.40 -11.23
CA LEU A 25 6.56 9.69 -11.54
C LEU A 25 7.39 10.58 -12.46
N SER A 26 6.80 10.97 -13.58
CA SER A 26 7.26 12.06 -14.44
C SER A 26 7.19 13.42 -13.72
N VAL A 27 7.95 14.41 -14.22
CA VAL A 27 7.94 15.79 -13.71
C VAL A 27 6.51 16.38 -13.78
N ASN A 28 5.79 16.12 -14.87
CA ASN A 28 4.42 16.62 -15.04
C ASN A 28 3.44 15.96 -14.06
N GLU A 29 3.64 14.67 -13.76
CA GLU A 29 2.83 13.94 -12.79
C GLU A 29 3.08 14.44 -11.36
N LYS A 30 4.32 14.80 -11.02
CA LYS A 30 4.65 15.42 -9.72
C LYS A 30 3.94 16.77 -9.55
N ILE A 31 3.90 17.57 -10.62
CA ILE A 31 3.18 18.86 -10.62
C ILE A 31 1.68 18.61 -10.45
N ALA A 32 1.11 17.68 -11.23
CA ALA A 32 -0.31 17.34 -11.14
C ALA A 32 -0.72 16.82 -9.76
N LEU A 33 0.11 15.96 -9.15
CA LEU A 33 -0.12 15.44 -7.79
C LEU A 33 -0.15 16.57 -6.77
N LYS A 34 0.88 17.43 -6.78
CA LYS A 34 0.99 18.54 -5.84
C LYS A 34 -0.14 19.55 -6.02
N ALA A 35 -0.51 19.85 -7.26
CA ALA A 35 -1.63 20.73 -7.54
C ALA A 35 -2.95 20.13 -7.05
N THR A 36 -3.17 18.83 -7.26
CA THR A 36 -4.37 18.12 -6.79
C THR A 36 -4.44 18.08 -5.26
N GLU A 37 -3.31 17.86 -4.56
CA GLU A 37 -3.24 17.92 -3.10
C GLU A 37 -3.60 19.32 -2.56
N ILE A 38 -3.14 20.38 -3.21
CA ILE A 38 -3.48 21.75 -2.85
C ILE A 38 -4.97 22.01 -3.10
N PHE A 39 -5.48 21.68 -4.29
CA PHE A 39 -6.89 21.87 -4.65
C PHE A 39 -7.85 21.04 -3.79
N GLY A 40 -7.44 19.84 -3.36
CA GLY A 40 -8.20 18.97 -2.48
C GLY A 40 -8.08 19.31 -0.99
N SER A 41 -7.34 20.36 -0.62
CA SER A 41 -7.12 20.72 0.78
C SER A 41 -8.29 21.54 1.38
N MET A 42 -8.56 21.33 2.67
CA MET A 42 -9.61 22.06 3.40
C MET A 42 -9.46 23.59 3.39
N PRO A 43 -8.25 24.19 3.50
CA PRO A 43 -8.09 25.64 3.41
C PRO A 43 -8.55 26.22 2.07
N VAL A 44 -8.29 25.52 0.97
CA VAL A 44 -8.71 25.96 -0.38
C VAL A 44 -10.23 25.87 -0.52
N PHE A 45 -10.86 24.87 0.08
CA PHE A 45 -12.31 24.80 0.16
C PHE A 45 -12.90 26.04 0.86
N TYR A 46 -12.39 26.42 2.04
CA TYR A 46 -12.89 27.60 2.74
C TYR A 46 -12.68 28.90 1.94
N LEU A 47 -11.53 29.02 1.25
CA LEU A 47 -11.25 30.15 0.36
C LEU A 47 -12.29 30.25 -0.77
N PHE A 48 -12.55 29.16 -1.48
CA PHE A 48 -13.52 29.15 -2.58
C PHE A 48 -14.95 29.28 -2.10
N PHE A 49 -15.28 28.80 -0.91
CA PHE A 49 -16.58 28.99 -0.30
C PHE A 49 -16.85 30.48 -0.04
N VAL A 50 -15.91 31.19 0.61
CA VAL A 50 -16.03 32.63 0.81
C VAL A 50 -16.05 33.39 -0.51
N TRP A 51 -15.22 33.00 -1.48
CA TRP A 51 -15.21 33.58 -2.82
C TRP A 51 -16.56 33.45 -3.53
N ALA A 52 -17.22 32.30 -3.43
CA ALA A 52 -18.53 32.05 -4.02
C ALA A 52 -19.66 32.86 -3.34
N LEU A 53 -19.48 33.25 -2.08
CA LEU A 53 -20.43 34.06 -1.32
C LEU A 53 -20.31 35.57 -1.57
N LEU A 54 -19.17 36.06 -2.06
CA LEU A 54 -18.93 37.49 -2.32
C LEU A 54 -20.04 38.17 -3.15
N PRO A 55 -20.56 37.59 -4.25
CA PRO A 55 -21.60 38.23 -5.06
C PRO A 55 -22.94 38.43 -4.35
N LEU A 56 -23.21 37.74 -3.23
CA LEU A 56 -24.44 37.94 -2.46
C LEU A 56 -24.44 39.27 -1.71
N LEU A 57 -23.26 39.88 -1.50
CA LEU A 57 -23.17 41.20 -0.88
C LEU A 57 -23.64 42.28 -1.87
N PRO A 58 -24.55 43.19 -1.48
CA PRO A 58 -25.08 44.23 -2.37
C PRO A 58 -23.99 45.07 -3.05
N VAL A 59 -22.89 45.31 -2.34
CA VAL A 59 -21.72 46.08 -2.83
C VAL A 59 -20.97 45.36 -3.95
N MET A 60 -21.03 44.03 -3.99
CA MET A 60 -20.29 43.19 -4.94
C MET A 60 -21.17 42.55 -6.02
N ALA A 61 -22.49 42.77 -5.99
CA ALA A 61 -23.44 42.19 -6.93
C ALA A 61 -23.13 42.52 -8.39
N HIS A 62 -22.58 43.72 -8.68
CA HIS A 62 -22.19 44.10 -10.04
C HIS A 62 -21.06 43.22 -10.62
N PHE A 63 -20.20 42.65 -9.78
CA PHE A 63 -19.11 41.77 -10.19
C PHE A 63 -19.52 40.29 -10.32
N GLN A 64 -20.78 39.95 -10.03
CA GLN A 64 -21.31 38.59 -10.15
C GLN A 64 -20.95 37.90 -11.48
N PRO A 65 -21.16 38.50 -12.68
CA PRO A 65 -20.83 37.83 -13.94
C PRO A 65 -19.32 37.56 -14.10
N THR A 66 -18.47 38.48 -13.65
CA THR A 66 -17.01 38.30 -13.68
C THR A 66 -16.56 37.21 -12.72
N ILE A 67 -17.09 37.21 -11.49
CA ILE A 67 -16.77 36.20 -10.48
C ILE A 67 -17.19 34.81 -10.96
N LEU A 68 -18.38 34.69 -11.57
CA LEU A 68 -18.88 33.45 -12.13
C LEU A 68 -18.06 32.98 -13.35
N TYR A 69 -17.67 33.90 -14.22
CA TYR A 69 -16.83 33.56 -15.38
C TYR A 69 -15.44 33.07 -14.96
N VAL A 70 -14.81 33.71 -13.97
CA VAL A 70 -13.50 33.29 -13.46
C VAL A 70 -13.60 31.93 -12.78
N SER A 71 -14.61 31.72 -11.93
CA SER A 71 -14.76 30.44 -11.21
C SER A 71 -15.13 29.29 -12.14
N ALA A 72 -16.19 29.41 -12.92
CA ALA A 72 -16.70 28.33 -13.76
C ALA A 72 -15.96 28.20 -15.09
N GLY A 73 -15.57 29.31 -15.72
CA GLY A 73 -14.96 29.31 -17.04
C GLY A 73 -13.47 29.01 -17.03
N ILE A 74 -12.74 29.49 -16.02
CA ILE A 74 -11.28 29.37 -15.96
C ILE A 74 -10.88 28.33 -14.92
N ILE A 75 -11.20 28.57 -13.65
CA ILE A 75 -10.73 27.74 -12.54
C ILE A 75 -11.26 26.31 -12.68
N GLN A 76 -12.56 26.13 -12.86
CA GLN A 76 -13.19 24.81 -12.93
C GLN A 76 -12.71 24.00 -14.15
N LEU A 77 -12.60 24.65 -15.31
CA LEU A 77 -12.20 23.98 -16.56
C LEU A 77 -10.78 23.44 -16.48
N VAL A 78 -9.87 24.14 -15.79
CA VAL A 78 -8.50 23.67 -15.54
C VAL A 78 -8.43 22.69 -14.36
N ALA A 79 -9.25 22.89 -13.32
CA ALA A 79 -9.24 22.05 -12.13
C ALA A 79 -9.70 20.62 -12.42
N LEU A 80 -10.74 20.41 -13.23
CA LEU A 80 -11.27 19.07 -13.53
C LEU A 80 -10.22 18.09 -14.09
N PRO A 81 -9.54 18.37 -15.22
CA PRO A 81 -8.53 17.46 -15.76
C PRO A 81 -7.35 17.29 -14.81
N LEU A 82 -6.96 18.36 -14.09
CA LEU A 82 -5.88 18.30 -13.11
C LEU A 82 -6.19 17.32 -11.97
N ILE A 83 -7.39 17.43 -11.39
CA ILE A 83 -7.87 16.56 -10.31
C ILE A 83 -7.96 15.11 -10.78
N ILE A 84 -8.49 14.86 -11.98
CA ILE A 84 -8.61 13.50 -12.53
C ILE A 84 -7.23 12.87 -12.70
N VAL A 85 -6.25 13.62 -13.22
CA VAL A 85 -4.86 13.13 -13.34
C VAL A 85 -4.28 12.83 -11.96
N GLY A 86 -4.49 13.70 -10.96
CA GLY A 86 -4.04 13.45 -9.60
C GLY A 86 -4.69 12.21 -8.97
N GLN A 87 -5.98 12.00 -9.19
CA GLN A 87 -6.72 10.82 -8.72
C GLN A 87 -6.21 9.53 -9.37
N ASN A 88 -5.99 9.53 -10.70
CA ASN A 88 -5.40 8.39 -11.40
C ASN A 88 -4.03 8.03 -10.85
N LEU A 89 -3.24 9.04 -10.47
CA LEU A 89 -1.92 8.85 -9.90
C LEU A 89 -1.97 8.27 -8.48
N GLN A 90 -2.90 8.75 -7.66
CA GLN A 90 -3.17 8.20 -6.32
C GLN A 90 -3.68 6.75 -6.41
N ALA A 91 -4.53 6.44 -7.40
CA ALA A 91 -5.01 5.08 -7.66
C ALA A 91 -3.85 4.15 -8.04
N ARG A 92 -2.96 4.59 -8.94
CA ARG A 92 -1.74 3.85 -9.31
C ARG A 92 -0.84 3.61 -8.10
N HIS A 93 -0.71 4.59 -7.19
CA HIS A 93 0.03 4.39 -5.94
C HIS A 93 -0.59 3.31 -5.06
N SER A 94 -1.92 3.34 -4.92
CA SER A 94 -2.67 2.35 -4.16
C SER A 94 -2.52 0.95 -4.75
N GLU A 95 -2.50 0.82 -6.08
CA GLU A 95 -2.29 -0.45 -6.76
C GLU A 95 -0.87 -1.01 -6.51
N ILE A 96 0.17 -0.17 -6.61
CA ILE A 96 1.56 -0.57 -6.28
C ILE A 96 1.66 -1.06 -4.82
N ARG A 97 0.97 -0.38 -3.89
CA ARG A 97 0.92 -0.80 -2.48
C ARG A 97 0.22 -2.15 -2.32
N ALA A 98 -0.96 -2.31 -2.92
CA ALA A 98 -1.73 -3.55 -2.84
C ALA A 98 -0.97 -4.75 -3.43
N GLU A 99 -0.25 -4.55 -4.53
CA GLU A 99 0.59 -5.58 -5.15
C GLU A 99 1.74 -6.02 -4.24
N GLU A 100 2.45 -5.07 -3.61
CA GLU A 100 3.52 -5.41 -2.64
C GLU A 100 2.96 -6.08 -1.37
N GLU A 101 1.80 -5.64 -0.89
CA GLU A 101 1.09 -6.29 0.23
C GLU A 101 0.69 -7.72 -0.12
N PHE A 102 0.15 -7.95 -1.32
CA PHE A 102 -0.19 -9.28 -1.82
C PHE A 102 1.05 -10.19 -1.90
N ARG A 103 2.15 -9.70 -2.49
CA ARG A 103 3.42 -10.45 -2.59
C ARG A 103 3.98 -10.81 -1.23
N THR A 104 4.02 -9.85 -0.31
CA THR A 104 4.51 -10.06 1.05
C THR A 104 3.67 -11.10 1.77
N THR A 105 2.33 -10.96 1.70
CA THR A 105 1.39 -11.90 2.32
C THR A 105 1.56 -13.32 1.77
N ASN A 106 1.66 -13.45 0.45
CA ASN A 106 1.87 -14.76 -0.19
C ASN A 106 3.21 -15.39 0.20
N SER A 107 4.29 -14.59 0.33
CA SER A 107 5.57 -15.08 0.86
C SER A 107 5.41 -15.58 2.29
N SER A 108 4.77 -14.81 3.16
CA SER A 108 4.53 -15.21 4.56
C SER A 108 3.70 -16.49 4.67
N TYR A 109 2.69 -16.68 3.82
CA TYR A 109 1.93 -17.93 3.79
C TYR A 109 2.83 -19.14 3.47
N ARG A 110 3.72 -19.01 2.49
CA ARG A 110 4.68 -20.06 2.16
C ARG A 110 5.66 -20.31 3.29
N ASP A 111 6.17 -19.26 3.91
CA ASP A 111 7.08 -19.40 5.05
C ASP A 111 6.40 -20.15 6.22
N ILE A 112 5.11 -19.88 6.47
CA ILE A 112 4.31 -20.62 7.45
C ILE A 112 4.15 -22.09 7.05
N GLU A 113 3.85 -22.39 5.78
CA GLU A 113 3.76 -23.76 5.27
C GLU A 113 5.08 -24.52 5.47
N HIS A 114 6.22 -23.87 5.21
CA HIS A 114 7.54 -24.43 5.44
C HIS A 114 7.83 -24.69 6.92
N ILE A 115 7.42 -23.77 7.81
CA ILE A 115 7.54 -23.96 9.26
C ILE A 115 6.68 -25.15 9.71
N LEU A 116 5.43 -25.25 9.25
CA LEU A 116 4.54 -26.37 9.58
C LEU A 116 5.13 -27.71 9.13
N ALA A 117 5.60 -27.80 7.88
CA ALA A 117 6.26 -29.01 7.38
C ALA A 117 7.51 -29.38 8.19
N HIS A 118 8.25 -28.38 8.68
CA HIS A 118 9.41 -28.64 9.54
C HIS A 118 9.00 -29.12 10.95
N LEU A 119 7.91 -28.59 11.51
CA LEU A 119 7.37 -29.05 12.79
C LEU A 119 6.88 -30.50 12.69
N ASP A 120 6.17 -30.87 11.62
CA ASP A 120 5.74 -32.26 11.39
C ASP A 120 6.94 -33.22 11.32
N ALA A 121 8.01 -32.83 10.62
CA ALA A 121 9.23 -33.61 10.55
C ALA A 121 9.95 -33.72 11.91
N GLN A 122 9.93 -32.67 12.73
CA GLN A 122 10.45 -32.71 14.10
C GLN A 122 9.63 -33.67 14.98
N ASP A 123 8.31 -33.65 14.88
CA ASP A 123 7.42 -34.54 15.63
C ASP A 123 7.70 -36.02 15.32
N GLU A 124 7.96 -36.36 14.05
CA GLU A 124 8.36 -37.72 13.67
C GLU A 124 9.68 -38.15 14.32
N GLU A 125 10.68 -37.26 14.35
CA GLU A 125 11.97 -37.56 14.98
C GLU A 125 11.86 -37.69 16.50
N ILE A 126 11.06 -36.85 17.16
CA ILE A 126 10.77 -36.97 18.60
C ILE A 126 10.13 -38.33 18.90
N LEU A 127 9.18 -38.78 18.08
CA LEU A 127 8.56 -40.11 18.22
C LEU A 127 9.57 -41.25 18.05
N LYS A 128 10.52 -41.13 17.10
CA LYS A 128 11.61 -42.12 16.93
C LYS A 128 12.51 -42.16 18.15
N GLN A 129 12.93 -41.01 18.68
CA GLN A 129 13.76 -40.92 19.88
C GLN A 129 13.05 -41.53 21.10
N SER A 130 11.76 -41.23 21.28
CA SER A 130 10.94 -41.82 22.35
C SER A 130 10.89 -43.35 22.27
N LYS A 131 10.71 -43.91 21.06
CA LYS A 131 10.76 -45.37 20.85
C LYS A 131 12.12 -45.97 21.20
N LEU A 132 13.22 -45.31 20.80
CA LEU A 132 14.58 -45.77 21.11
C LEU A 132 14.87 -45.75 22.62
N LEU A 133 14.47 -44.69 23.32
CA LEU A 133 14.60 -44.58 24.78
C LEU A 133 13.83 -45.68 25.49
N LYS A 134 12.61 -45.99 25.04
CA LYS A 134 11.81 -47.09 25.58
C LYS A 134 12.52 -48.44 25.41
N GLN A 135 13.07 -48.70 24.22
CA GLN A 135 13.83 -49.94 23.95
C GLN A 135 15.09 -50.08 24.81
N ILE A 136 15.81 -48.97 25.04
CA ILE A 136 16.99 -48.96 25.93
C ILE A 136 16.57 -49.26 27.37
N THR A 137 15.48 -48.64 27.84
CA THR A 137 14.95 -48.84 29.19
C THR A 137 14.52 -50.30 29.41
N ASP A 138 13.78 -50.88 28.46
CA ASP A 138 13.34 -52.28 28.50
C ASP A 138 14.54 -53.26 28.54
N LYS A 139 15.61 -52.98 27.78
CA LYS A 139 16.84 -53.80 27.79
C LYS A 139 17.64 -53.72 29.08
N LEU A 140 17.62 -52.58 29.76
CA LEU A 140 18.32 -52.37 31.03
C LEU A 140 17.55 -52.97 32.22
N GLY A 141 16.33 -53.49 32.01
CA GLY A 141 15.53 -54.12 33.06
C GLY A 141 15.07 -53.14 34.16
N ILE A 142 15.20 -51.84 33.90
CA ILE A 142 14.74 -50.77 34.80
C ILE A 142 13.25 -50.61 34.55
N LYS A 143 12.43 -51.27 35.37
CA LYS A 143 10.97 -51.07 35.42
C LYS A 143 10.63 -49.97 36.41
#